data_AF-A0A3R7FTF3-F1
#
_entry.id   AF-A0A3R7FTF3-F1
#
_cell.length_a   1.000
_cell.length_b   1.000
_cell.length_c   1.000
_cell.angle_alpha   90.00
_cell.angle_beta   90.00
_cell.angle_gamma   90.00
#
_symmetry.space_group_name_H-M   'P 1'
#
loop_
_entity.id
_entity.type
_entity.pdbx_description
1 polymer ?
#
loop_
_entity_poly.entity_id
_entity_poly.type
_entity_poly.pdbx_seq_one_letter_code
_entity_poly.pdbx_strand_id
1 'polypeptide(L)'
;MLELPPFAVYNLAVGVVTAVGLLYFLFFRPTVVDYHRHLLLTISGLLLFLVGGPLTELLVPTAVHWIHGAASVLVVIGLYSPVKSELRQDAWADVLLRNPERVRQSDEWMHPIDDAILGLFHSKDLVLTPAIIAYNIDYSREEVNRRLVELESRGFVSKVERGKYRITTLGNQYIEGGVSSEGLGCLRYLWTQRSK
;
A
#
# COMPACT_ATOMS: atom_id res chain seq x y z
N MET A 1 -22.53 56.52 -6.52
CA MET A 1 -22.79 55.24 -5.81
C MET A 1 -22.30 54.14 -6.71
N LEU A 2 -21.48 53.19 -6.22
CA LEU A 2 -21.24 51.96 -6.96
C LEU A 2 -22.57 51.21 -7.01
N GLU A 3 -23.19 51.10 -8.19
CA GLU A 3 -24.33 50.21 -8.35
C GLU A 3 -23.79 48.78 -8.38
N LEU A 4 -23.93 48.08 -7.25
CA LEU A 4 -23.50 46.69 -7.15
C LEU A 4 -24.62 45.80 -7.73
N PRO A 5 -24.35 45.05 -8.81
CA PRO A 5 -25.36 44.18 -9.38
C PRO A 5 -25.76 43.12 -8.34
N PRO A 6 -27.06 42.99 -7.99
CA PRO A 6 -27.52 42.08 -6.94
C PRO A 6 -27.05 40.64 -7.11
N PHE A 7 -26.94 40.19 -8.37
CA PHE A 7 -26.46 38.86 -8.72
C PHE A 7 -24.98 38.65 -8.38
N ALA A 8 -24.11 39.63 -8.63
CA ALA A 8 -22.69 39.52 -8.30
C ALA A 8 -22.45 39.53 -6.78
N VAL A 9 -23.24 40.32 -6.04
CA VAL A 9 -23.21 40.33 -4.57
C VAL A 9 -23.65 38.98 -4.01
N TYR A 10 -24.72 38.40 -4.56
CA TYR A 10 -25.16 37.06 -4.20
C TYR A 10 -24.09 35.99 -4.47
N ASN A 11 -23.48 36.01 -5.66
CA ASN A 11 -22.41 35.06 -6.03
C ASN A 11 -21.21 35.17 -5.09
N LEU A 12 -20.79 36.39 -4.75
CA LEU A 12 -19.70 36.61 -3.80
C LEU A 12 -20.06 36.07 -2.41
N ALA A 13 -21.28 36.32 -1.92
CA ALA A 13 -21.72 35.83 -0.61
C ALA A 13 -21.71 34.29 -0.55
N VAL A 14 -22.28 33.62 -1.55
CA VAL A 14 -22.27 32.15 -1.64
C VAL A 14 -20.84 31.62 -1.77
N GLY A 15 -20.01 32.28 -2.58
CA GLY A 15 -18.61 31.95 -2.77
C GLY A 15 -17.81 32.01 -1.46
N VAL A 16 -18.00 33.06 -0.67
CA VAL A 16 -17.35 33.22 0.65
C VAL A 16 -17.81 32.15 1.64
N VAL A 17 -19.12 31.87 1.72
CA VAL A 17 -19.64 30.80 2.61
C VAL A 17 -19.03 29.45 2.23
N THR A 18 -18.96 29.14 0.94
CA THR A 18 -18.37 27.90 0.43
C THR A 18 -16.86 27.83 0.72
N ALA A 19 -16.15 28.94 0.54
CA ALA A 19 -14.73 29.08 0.84
C ALA A 19 -14.42 28.81 2.32
N VAL A 20 -15.23 29.35 3.23
CA VAL A 20 -15.13 29.06 4.67
C VAL A 20 -15.32 27.57 4.94
N GLY A 21 -16.31 26.93 4.30
CA GLY A 21 -16.50 25.47 4.40
C GLY A 21 -15.28 24.67 3.93
N LEU A 22 -14.68 25.03 2.79
CA LEU A 22 -13.47 24.38 2.27
C LEU A 22 -12.27 24.56 3.23
N LEU A 23 -12.08 25.76 3.79
CA LEU A 23 -11.02 26.02 4.76
C LEU A 23 -11.24 25.26 6.07
N TYR A 24 -12.49 25.15 6.53
CA TYR A 24 -12.85 24.33 7.68
C TYR A 24 -12.47 22.86 7.44
N PHE A 25 -12.82 22.30 6.28
CA PHE A 25 -12.43 20.92 5.94
C PHE A 25 -10.92 20.71 5.91
N LEU A 26 -10.17 21.69 5.39
CA LEU A 26 -8.71 21.65 5.36
C LEU A 26 -8.11 21.66 6.78
N PHE A 27 -8.71 22.39 7.71
CA PHE A 27 -8.19 22.55 9.07
C PHE A 27 -8.52 21.36 9.99
N PHE A 28 -9.71 20.76 9.86
CA PHE A 28 -10.21 19.74 10.80
C PHE A 28 -9.93 18.29 10.40
N ARG A 29 -9.41 18.02 9.20
CA ARG A 29 -8.96 16.67 8.79
C ARG A 29 -7.44 16.59 8.93
N PRO A 30 -6.88 15.64 9.71
CA PRO A 30 -5.44 15.37 9.67
C PRO A 30 -5.09 14.88 8.26
N THR A 31 -4.48 15.75 7.47
CA THR A 31 -4.05 15.44 6.11
C THR A 31 -2.82 14.54 6.18
N VAL A 32 -2.85 13.43 5.43
CA VAL A 32 -1.69 12.56 5.25
C VAL A 32 -0.57 13.40 4.62
N VAL A 33 0.60 13.43 5.27
CA VAL A 33 1.71 14.37 5.00
C VAL A 33 2.13 14.39 3.53
N ASP A 34 2.00 13.27 2.83
CA ASP A 34 2.47 13.11 1.44
C ASP A 34 1.66 13.91 0.40
N TYR A 35 0.39 14.22 0.67
CA TYR A 35 -0.49 14.89 -0.30
C TYR A 35 -0.75 16.37 -0.01
N HIS A 36 -0.15 16.90 1.06
CA HIS A 36 -0.49 18.22 1.57
C HIS A 36 -0.27 19.35 0.55
N ARG A 37 0.78 19.30 -0.26
CA ARG A 37 1.08 20.34 -1.27
C ARG A 37 0.06 20.37 -2.40
N HIS A 38 -0.34 19.20 -2.89
CA HIS A 38 -1.29 19.06 -3.99
C HIS A 38 -2.70 19.44 -3.57
N LEU A 39 -3.10 19.02 -2.37
CA LEU A 39 -4.36 19.43 -1.76
C LEU A 39 -4.45 20.95 -1.59
N LEU A 40 -3.36 21.59 -1.10
CA LEU A 40 -3.30 23.04 -0.97
C LEU A 40 -3.43 23.76 -2.32
N LEU A 41 -2.80 23.24 -3.39
CA LEU A 41 -2.94 23.81 -4.74
C LEU A 41 -4.38 23.71 -5.25
N THR A 42 -5.02 22.55 -5.09
CA THR A 42 -6.43 22.35 -5.48
C THR A 42 -7.36 23.30 -4.73
N ILE A 43 -7.20 23.39 -3.40
CA ILE A 43 -8.03 24.28 -2.57
C ILE A 43 -7.75 25.75 -2.91
N SER A 44 -6.50 26.14 -3.14
CA SER A 44 -6.16 27.50 -3.56
C SER A 44 -6.83 27.87 -4.89
N GLY A 45 -6.85 26.94 -5.86
CA GLY A 45 -7.58 27.12 -7.12
C GLY A 45 -9.09 27.26 -6.90
N LEU A 46 -9.70 26.42 -6.05
CA LEU A 46 -11.12 26.51 -5.72
C LEU A 46 -11.49 27.82 -5.00
N LEU A 47 -10.64 28.29 -4.08
CA LEU A 47 -10.83 29.58 -3.39
C LEU A 47 -10.73 30.76 -4.36
N LEU A 48 -9.74 30.72 -5.27
CA LEU A 48 -9.59 31.73 -6.32
C LEU A 48 -10.81 31.76 -7.25
N PHE A 49 -11.39 30.61 -7.56
CA PHE A 49 -12.63 30.52 -8.36
C PHE A 49 -13.84 31.07 -7.59
N LEU A 50 -14.10 30.55 -6.39
CA LEU A 50 -15.30 30.84 -5.59
C LEU A 50 -15.38 32.29 -5.11
N VAL A 51 -14.24 32.88 -4.74
CA VAL A 51 -14.19 34.26 -4.20
C VAL A 51 -13.58 35.21 -5.21
N GLY A 52 -12.44 34.83 -5.81
CA GLY A 52 -11.72 35.69 -6.74
C GLY A 52 -12.50 35.98 -8.02
N GLY A 53 -13.26 35.01 -8.55
CA GLY A 53 -14.12 35.21 -9.71
C GLY A 53 -15.18 36.31 -9.48
N PRO A 54 -16.11 36.13 -8.53
CA PRO A 54 -17.13 37.15 -8.20
C PRO A 54 -16.55 38.48 -7.73
N LEU A 55 -15.45 38.47 -6.97
CA LEU A 55 -14.77 39.70 -6.56
C LEU A 55 -14.21 40.47 -7.76
N THR A 56 -13.63 39.76 -8.72
CA THR A 56 -13.11 40.36 -9.95
C THR A 56 -14.24 40.83 -10.86
N GLU A 57 -15.37 40.13 -10.89
CA GLU A 57 -16.57 40.58 -11.60
C GLU A 57 -17.08 41.95 -11.08
N LEU A 58 -16.96 42.20 -9.76
CA LEU A 58 -17.34 43.49 -9.16
C LEU A 58 -16.33 44.61 -9.41
N LEU A 59 -15.03 44.29 -9.42
CA LEU A 59 -13.96 45.30 -9.46
C LEU A 59 -13.42 45.56 -10.88
N VAL A 60 -13.19 44.48 -11.64
CA VAL A 60 -12.54 44.51 -12.95
C VAL A 60 -13.17 43.42 -13.86
N PRO A 61 -14.39 43.62 -14.38
CA PRO A 61 -15.14 42.60 -15.12
C PRO A 61 -14.38 42.01 -16.32
N THR A 62 -13.53 42.81 -16.96
CA THR A 62 -12.71 42.38 -18.10
C THR A 62 -11.67 41.31 -17.75
N ALA A 63 -11.27 41.22 -16.47
CA ALA A 63 -10.29 40.26 -15.98
C ALA A 63 -10.92 38.95 -15.49
N VAL A 64 -12.25 38.83 -15.42
CA VAL A 64 -12.93 37.68 -14.80
C VAL A 64 -12.53 36.34 -15.42
N HIS A 65 -12.45 36.26 -16.75
CA HIS A 65 -12.06 35.04 -17.48
C HIS A 65 -10.62 34.64 -17.20
N TRP A 66 -9.72 35.61 -17.00
CA TRP A 66 -8.32 35.34 -16.66
C TRP A 66 -8.20 34.71 -15.27
N ILE A 67 -9.00 35.19 -14.31
CA ILE A 67 -9.06 34.62 -12.95
C ILE A 67 -9.64 33.20 -12.97
N HIS A 68 -10.69 32.96 -13.75
CA HIS A 68 -11.26 31.62 -13.92
C HIS A 68 -10.25 30.66 -14.58
N GLY A 69 -9.52 31.13 -15.60
CA GLY A 69 -8.45 30.37 -16.25
C GLY A 69 -7.31 30.00 -15.29
N ALA A 70 -6.83 30.98 -14.50
CA ALA A 70 -5.79 30.75 -13.49
C ALA A 70 -6.25 29.76 -12.41
N ALA A 71 -7.49 29.89 -11.92
CA ALA A 71 -8.07 28.96 -10.97
C ALA A 71 -8.14 27.53 -11.53
N SER A 72 -8.57 27.38 -12.79
CA SER A 72 -8.65 26.08 -13.47
C SER A 72 -7.27 25.42 -13.58
N VAL A 73 -6.23 26.16 -13.91
CA VAL A 73 -4.85 25.65 -13.97
C VAL A 73 -4.38 25.15 -12.60
N LEU A 74 -4.63 25.91 -11.53
CA LEU A 74 -4.28 25.49 -10.17
C LEU A 74 -4.99 24.20 -9.75
N VAL A 75 -6.27 24.07 -10.07
CA VAL A 75 -7.06 22.85 -9.81
C VAL A 75 -6.51 21.66 -10.61
N VAL A 76 -6.22 21.84 -11.90
CA VAL A 76 -5.67 20.78 -12.77
C VAL A 76 -4.31 20.29 -12.25
N ILE A 77 -3.42 21.21 -11.90
CA ILE A 77 -2.09 20.87 -11.35
C ILE A 77 -2.24 20.19 -9.98
N GLY A 78 -3.10 20.71 -9.12
CA GLY A 78 -3.36 20.14 -7.79
C GLY A 78 -3.92 18.71 -7.87
N LEU A 79 -4.78 18.43 -8.86
CA LEU A 79 -5.36 17.10 -9.07
C LEU A 79 -4.45 16.13 -9.84
N TYR A 80 -3.43 16.60 -10.56
CA TYR A 80 -2.56 15.76 -11.39
C TYR A 80 -1.79 14.70 -10.58
N SER A 81 -1.21 15.09 -9.43
CA SER A 81 -0.36 14.17 -8.66
C SER A 81 -1.13 13.14 -7.83
N PRO A 82 -2.22 13.47 -7.11
CA PRO A 82 -3.00 12.47 -6.36
C PRO A 82 -3.50 11.34 -7.27
N VAL A 83 -4.08 11.69 -8.42
CA VAL A 83 -4.61 10.72 -9.40
C VAL A 83 -3.54 9.78 -9.93
N LYS A 84 -2.33 10.28 -10.19
CA LYS A 84 -1.22 9.46 -10.70
C LYS A 84 -0.56 8.61 -9.61
N SER A 85 -0.62 9.04 -8.35
CA SER A 85 0.02 8.36 -7.21
C SER A 85 -0.77 7.13 -6.76
N GLU A 86 -2.09 7.25 -6.61
CA GLU A 86 -2.97 6.17 -6.16
C GLU A 86 -2.92 4.97 -7.12
N LEU A 87 -2.94 5.22 -8.44
CA LEU A 87 -2.82 4.17 -9.46
C LEU A 87 -1.52 3.34 -9.37
N ARG A 88 -0.46 3.90 -8.78
CA ARG A 88 0.84 3.23 -8.66
C ARG A 88 1.06 2.59 -7.30
N GLN A 89 0.47 3.09 -6.21
CA GLN A 89 0.70 2.48 -4.90
C GLN A 89 -0.24 1.30 -4.65
N ASP A 90 -1.51 1.41 -5.05
CA ASP A 90 -2.50 0.38 -4.74
C ASP A 90 -2.27 -0.89 -5.55
N ALA A 91 -1.81 -0.76 -6.80
CA ALA A 91 -1.48 -1.93 -7.63
C ALA A 91 -0.31 -2.75 -7.08
N TRP A 92 0.71 -2.11 -6.51
CA TRP A 92 1.85 -2.81 -5.94
C TRP A 92 1.56 -3.33 -4.53
N ALA A 93 0.81 -2.56 -3.72
CA ALA A 93 0.36 -3.02 -2.41
C ALA A 93 -0.57 -4.24 -2.53
N ASP A 94 -1.49 -4.25 -3.49
CA ASP A 94 -2.38 -5.39 -3.73
C ASP A 94 -1.61 -6.63 -4.20
N VAL A 95 -0.59 -6.47 -5.05
CA VAL A 95 0.29 -7.57 -5.47
C VAL A 95 1.13 -8.10 -4.29
N LEU A 96 1.72 -7.22 -3.48
CA LEU A 96 2.52 -7.55 -2.29
C LEU A 96 1.69 -8.22 -1.19
N LEU A 97 0.47 -7.73 -0.95
CA LEU A 97 -0.40 -8.19 0.13
C LEU A 97 -1.17 -9.46 -0.25
N ARG A 98 -1.51 -9.66 -1.53
CA ARG A 98 -2.19 -10.88 -1.98
C ARG A 98 -1.26 -12.07 -2.16
N ASN A 99 0.00 -11.85 -2.57
CA ASN A 99 0.94 -12.95 -2.86
C ASN A 99 2.37 -12.61 -2.40
N PRO A 100 2.62 -12.47 -1.08
CA PRO A 100 3.96 -12.16 -0.56
C PRO A 100 5.02 -13.21 -0.96
N GLU A 101 4.61 -14.45 -1.24
CA GLU A 101 5.47 -15.50 -1.78
C GLU A 101 6.10 -15.18 -3.14
N ARG A 102 5.52 -14.26 -3.93
CA ARG A 102 6.09 -13.85 -5.22
C ARG A 102 7.17 -12.79 -5.12
N VAL A 103 7.29 -12.13 -3.96
CA VAL A 103 8.27 -11.07 -3.72
C VAL A 103 9.51 -11.60 -3.01
N ARG A 104 9.39 -12.71 -2.28
CA ARG A 104 10.54 -13.39 -1.68
C ARG A 104 11.48 -13.95 -2.76
N GLN A 105 12.78 -13.78 -2.55
CA GLN A 105 13.81 -14.43 -3.36
C GLN A 105 13.86 -15.92 -3.01
N SER A 106 12.98 -16.70 -3.65
CA SER A 106 12.96 -18.14 -3.52
C SER A 106 14.11 -18.77 -4.32
N ASP A 107 14.68 -19.85 -3.78
CA ASP A 107 15.64 -20.67 -4.51
C ASP A 107 14.96 -21.36 -5.70
N GLU A 108 15.72 -21.72 -6.74
CA GLU A 108 15.20 -22.37 -7.97
C GLU A 108 14.40 -23.67 -7.72
N TRP A 109 14.65 -24.36 -6.61
CA TRP A 109 13.95 -25.60 -6.24
C TRP A 109 12.62 -25.37 -5.49
N MET A 110 12.39 -24.15 -4.99
CA MET A 110 11.20 -23.81 -4.22
C MET A 110 10.03 -23.52 -5.16
N HIS A 111 8.85 -23.94 -4.72
CA HIS A 111 7.58 -23.69 -5.37
C HIS A 111 6.70 -22.81 -4.47
N PRO A 112 5.69 -22.13 -5.03
CA PRO A 112 4.78 -21.29 -4.24
C PRO A 112 4.14 -22.00 -3.04
N ILE A 113 3.92 -23.32 -3.15
CA ILE A 113 3.41 -24.13 -2.04
C ILE A 113 4.39 -24.22 -0.85
N ASP A 114 5.71 -24.22 -1.07
CA ASP A 114 6.68 -24.28 0.02
C ASP A 114 6.63 -23.02 0.88
N ASP A 115 6.52 -21.87 0.22
CA ASP A 115 6.32 -20.58 0.86
C ASP A 115 5.02 -20.55 1.66
N ALA A 116 3.93 -21.11 1.10
CA ALA A 116 2.66 -21.23 1.81
C ALA A 116 2.77 -22.14 3.05
N ILE A 117 3.48 -23.27 2.93
CA ILE A 117 3.73 -24.20 4.05
C ILE A 117 4.52 -23.48 5.16
N LEU A 118 5.63 -22.81 4.82
CA LEU A 118 6.48 -22.11 5.79
C LEU A 118 5.77 -20.90 6.41
N GLY A 119 5.04 -20.14 5.61
CA GLY A 119 4.22 -19.01 6.08
C GLY A 119 3.16 -19.44 7.09
N LEU A 120 2.53 -20.61 6.87
CA LEU A 120 1.58 -21.17 7.84
C LEU A 120 2.24 -21.48 9.18
N PHE A 121 3.42 -22.12 9.18
CA PHE A 121 4.12 -22.48 10.42
C PHE A 121 4.59 -21.27 11.23
N HIS A 122 5.06 -20.22 10.56
CA HIS A 122 5.59 -19.01 11.21
C HIS A 122 4.57 -18.34 12.12
N SER A 123 3.28 -18.49 11.83
CA SER A 123 2.22 -17.72 12.48
C SER A 123 2.17 -17.86 14.01
N LYS A 124 2.61 -18.99 14.63
CA LYS A 124 2.67 -19.21 16.12
C LYS A 124 3.56 -20.39 16.56
N ASP A 125 4.73 -20.63 15.95
CA ASP A 125 5.58 -21.82 16.21
C ASP A 125 4.79 -23.14 16.18
N LEU A 126 3.88 -23.25 15.21
CA LEU A 126 2.89 -24.32 15.17
C LEU A 126 3.53 -25.69 14.95
N VAL A 127 2.90 -26.73 15.53
CA VAL A 127 3.18 -28.12 15.21
C VAL A 127 1.98 -28.67 14.45
N LEU A 128 2.16 -28.98 13.17
CA LEU A 128 1.05 -29.32 12.27
C LEU A 128 1.28 -30.67 11.58
N THR A 129 0.17 -31.31 11.21
CA THR A 129 0.18 -32.50 10.34
C THR A 129 -0.06 -32.08 8.88
N PRO A 130 0.36 -32.90 7.89
CA PRO A 130 0.13 -32.61 6.48
C PRO A 130 -1.34 -32.33 6.12
N ALA A 131 -2.29 -32.98 6.81
CA ALA A 131 -3.72 -32.79 6.57
C ALA A 131 -4.21 -31.40 7.01
N ILE A 132 -3.76 -30.93 8.17
CA ILE A 132 -4.11 -29.58 8.66
C ILE A 132 -3.45 -28.52 7.79
N ILE A 133 -2.21 -28.74 7.37
CA ILE A 133 -1.51 -27.82 6.47
C ILE A 133 -2.30 -27.70 5.16
N ALA A 134 -2.53 -28.83 4.47
CA ALA A 134 -3.28 -28.89 3.21
C ALA A 134 -4.64 -28.18 3.29
N TYR A 135 -5.38 -28.38 4.37
CA TYR A 135 -6.66 -27.73 4.60
C TYR A 135 -6.57 -26.20 4.70
N ASN A 136 -5.49 -25.65 5.26
CA ASN A 136 -5.36 -24.21 5.49
C ASN A 136 -4.73 -23.45 4.31
N ILE A 137 -4.04 -24.14 3.39
CA ILE A 137 -3.38 -23.51 2.24
C ILE A 137 -4.03 -23.89 0.91
N ASP A 138 -5.17 -24.60 0.92
CA ASP A 138 -5.93 -25.02 -0.26
C ASP A 138 -5.12 -25.87 -1.28
N TYR A 139 -4.22 -26.71 -0.78
CA TYR A 139 -3.48 -27.71 -1.57
C TYR A 139 -3.90 -29.14 -1.22
N SER A 140 -3.59 -30.11 -2.09
CA SER A 140 -3.81 -31.52 -1.77
C SER A 140 -2.86 -32.00 -0.67
N ARG A 141 -3.33 -32.94 0.14
CA ARG A 141 -2.51 -33.54 1.21
C ARG A 141 -1.28 -34.26 0.65
N GLU A 142 -1.42 -34.92 -0.49
CA GLU A 142 -0.35 -35.64 -1.17
C GLU A 142 0.76 -34.68 -1.59
N GLU A 143 0.39 -33.53 -2.16
CA GLU A 143 1.34 -32.51 -2.60
C GLU A 143 2.07 -31.90 -1.40
N VAL A 144 1.34 -31.52 -0.36
CA VAL A 144 1.92 -31.03 0.90
C VAL A 144 2.90 -32.03 1.50
N ASN A 145 2.56 -33.32 1.50
CA ASN A 145 3.41 -34.34 2.09
C ASN A 145 4.71 -34.51 1.30
N ARG A 146 4.64 -34.44 -0.04
CA ARG A 146 5.83 -34.44 -0.92
C ARG A 146 6.74 -33.25 -0.64
N ARG A 147 6.16 -32.05 -0.52
CA ARG A 147 6.92 -30.83 -0.23
C ARG A 147 7.51 -30.80 1.18
N LEU A 148 6.80 -31.32 2.18
CA LEU A 148 7.34 -31.44 3.55
C LEU A 148 8.57 -32.33 3.64
N VAL A 149 8.64 -33.41 2.84
CA VAL A 149 9.84 -34.26 2.75
C VAL A 149 11.02 -33.47 2.16
N GLU A 150 10.78 -32.70 1.11
CA GLU A 150 11.82 -31.85 0.50
C GLU A 150 12.31 -30.77 1.47
N LEU A 151 11.38 -30.04 2.09
CA LEU A 151 11.67 -29.00 3.09
C LEU A 151 12.42 -29.55 4.31
N GLU A 152 12.06 -30.76 4.78
CA GLU A 152 12.74 -31.44 5.88
C GLU A 152 14.17 -31.81 5.49
N SER A 153 14.37 -32.38 4.29
CA SER A 153 15.70 -32.76 3.80
C SER A 153 16.66 -31.57 3.67
N ARG A 154 16.11 -30.37 3.48
CA ARG A 154 16.85 -29.11 3.38
C ARG A 154 16.90 -28.32 4.69
N GLY A 155 16.28 -28.83 5.75
CA GLY A 155 16.36 -28.27 7.10
C GLY A 155 15.45 -27.07 7.37
N PHE A 156 14.47 -26.77 6.52
CA PHE A 156 13.50 -25.69 6.74
C PHE A 156 12.40 -26.08 7.74
N VAL A 157 12.10 -27.37 7.82
CA VAL A 157 11.17 -27.96 8.80
C VAL A 157 11.81 -29.19 9.46
N SER A 158 11.28 -29.61 10.59
CA SER A 158 11.71 -30.81 11.32
C SER A 158 10.50 -31.62 11.79
N LYS A 159 10.63 -32.94 11.82
CA LYS A 159 9.64 -33.81 12.48
C LYS A 159 9.82 -33.78 13.99
N VAL A 160 8.76 -33.41 14.70
CA VAL A 160 8.72 -33.46 16.17
C VAL A 160 8.23 -34.83 16.64
N GLU A 161 7.26 -35.40 15.92
CA GLU A 161 6.71 -36.73 16.14
C GLU A 161 6.29 -37.34 14.81
N ARG A 162 5.83 -38.61 14.82
CA ARG A 162 5.35 -39.28 13.62
C ARG A 162 4.23 -38.47 12.95
N GLY A 163 4.53 -37.91 11.78
CA GLY A 163 3.59 -37.14 10.96
C GLY A 163 3.30 -35.72 11.46
N LYS A 164 4.07 -35.21 12.42
CA LYS A 164 3.97 -33.83 12.93
C LYS A 164 5.25 -33.06 12.63
N TYR A 165 5.10 -31.91 12.02
CA TYR A 165 6.22 -31.05 11.60
C TYR A 165 6.18 -29.71 12.34
N ARG A 166 7.35 -29.08 12.45
CA ARG A 166 7.54 -27.72 12.95
C ARG A 166 8.58 -27.02 12.08
N ILE A 167 8.45 -25.71 11.91
CA ILE A 167 9.47 -24.87 11.27
C ILE A 167 10.76 -24.82 12.09
N THR A 168 11.90 -24.78 11.41
CA THR A 168 13.21 -24.61 12.06
C THR A 168 13.60 -23.13 12.13
N THR A 169 14.70 -22.83 12.81
CA THR A 169 15.31 -21.49 12.77
C THR A 169 15.63 -21.04 11.33
N LEU A 170 16.07 -21.96 10.47
CA LEU A 170 16.35 -21.69 9.06
C LEU A 170 15.07 -21.28 8.31
N GLY A 171 13.98 -22.01 8.52
CA GLY A 171 12.69 -21.68 7.91
C GLY A 171 12.15 -20.32 8.37
N ASN A 172 12.29 -19.99 9.66
CA ASN A 172 11.89 -18.68 10.17
C ASN A 172 12.73 -17.55 9.56
N GLN A 173 14.05 -17.72 9.48
CA GLN A 173 14.94 -16.73 8.86
C GLN A 173 14.60 -16.49 7.38
N TYR A 174 14.23 -17.54 6.65
CA TYR A 174 13.78 -17.41 5.27
C TYR A 174 12.49 -16.57 5.15
N ILE A 175 11.48 -16.83 6.00
CA ILE A 175 10.21 -16.09 5.98
C ILE A 175 10.38 -14.62 6.39
N GLU A 176 11.28 -14.35 7.34
CA GLU A 176 11.61 -12.99 7.81
C GLU A 176 12.50 -12.22 6.83
N GLY A 177 12.98 -12.84 5.75
CA GLY A 177 13.86 -12.22 4.76
C GLY A 177 15.30 -12.04 5.24
N GLY A 178 15.70 -12.74 6.30
CA GLY A 178 17.03 -12.65 6.91
C GLY A 178 18.16 -13.37 6.16
N VAL A 179 17.84 -14.15 5.12
CA VAL A 179 18.83 -14.95 4.38
C VAL A 179 18.48 -14.95 2.89
N SER A 180 19.41 -14.51 2.04
CA SER A 180 19.29 -14.65 0.58
C SER A 180 19.51 -16.11 0.15
N SER A 181 19.04 -16.48 -1.05
CA SER A 181 19.30 -17.79 -1.67
C SER A 181 20.77 -18.24 -1.60
N GLU A 182 21.70 -17.32 -1.81
CA GLU A 182 23.13 -17.55 -1.67
C GLU A 182 23.58 -17.82 -0.22
N GLY A 183 22.92 -17.20 0.77
CA GLY A 183 23.18 -17.38 2.20
C GLY A 183 22.69 -18.72 2.75
N LEU A 184 21.65 -19.33 2.16
CA LEU A 184 21.11 -20.63 2.58
C LEU A 184 22.12 -21.77 2.38
N GLY A 185 22.93 -21.70 1.33
CA GLY A 185 24.04 -22.63 1.09
C GLY A 185 25.12 -22.56 2.18
N CYS A 186 25.41 -21.36 2.70
CA CYS A 186 26.40 -21.14 3.75
C CYS A 186 25.93 -21.63 5.13
N LEU A 187 24.66 -21.39 5.49
CA LEU A 187 24.09 -21.86 6.75
C LEU A 187 24.02 -23.39 6.83
N ARG A 188 23.74 -24.06 5.71
CA ARG A 188 23.77 -25.53 5.61
C ARG A 188 25.16 -26.12 5.93
N TYR A 189 26.24 -25.46 5.50
CA TYR A 189 27.61 -25.86 5.83
C TYR A 189 27.89 -25.72 7.33
N LEU A 190 27.41 -24.65 7.96
CA LEU A 190 27.63 -24.40 9.39
C LEU A 190 26.83 -25.36 10.29
N TRP A 191 25.61 -25.76 9.88
CA TRP A 191 24.77 -26.66 10.68
C TRP A 191 25.25 -28.12 10.65
N THR A 192 25.78 -28.57 9.51
CA THR A 192 26.37 -29.92 9.37
C THR A 192 27.70 -30.10 10.10
N GLN A 193 28.44 -29.01 10.36
CA GLN A 193 29.67 -29.03 11.16
C GLN A 193 29.41 -29.02 12.68
N ARG A 194 28.28 -28.45 13.14
CA ARG A 194 27.97 -28.31 14.58
C ARG A 194 27.26 -29.53 15.20
N SER A 195 26.88 -30.50 14.38
CA SER A 195 26.15 -31.72 14.75
C SER A 195 27.01 -32.99 14.69
N LYS A 196 28.33 -32.85 14.56
CA LYS A 196 29.35 -33.88 14.77
C LYS A 196 30.08 -33.68 16.09
#